data_AF-A0A946YZR9-F1
#
_entry.id   AF-A0A946YZR9-F1
#
_cell.length_a   1.000
_cell.length_b   1.000
_cell.length_c   1.000
_cell.angle_alpha   90.00
_cell.angle_beta   90.00
_cell.angle_gamma   90.00
#
_symmetry.space_group_name_H-M   'P 1'
#
loop_
_entity.id
_entity.type
_entity.pdbx_description
1 polymer ?
#
loop_
_entity_poly.entity_id
_entity_poly.type
_entity_poly.pdbx_seq_one_letter_code
_entity_poly.pdbx_strand_id
1 'polypeptide(L)'
;MSKLRQVGQPVLVVLIVLSLLVAVGGGWWASNVLRDELLVPHAAPVVPDLDVLAVGSGRVVLSRTDLSETEGIWGLASPTAYGQVSTVASVTDDRVERILREFDGEFVAGDRVAMDAYAFAGDPLEAHGVAFEDVVVSGDVGFFPAWLVPGRSTTWVIFVHGKGVDERRQVLRSLPALRETGMPILAAT
;
A
#
# COMPACT_ATOMS: atom_id res chain seq x y z
N MET A 1 5.16 -55.66 41.87
CA MET A 1 5.70 -54.34 41.42
C MET A 1 5.91 -54.24 39.90
N SER A 2 5.42 -55.17 39.06
CA SER A 2 5.62 -55.15 37.60
C SER A 2 4.50 -54.45 36.80
N LYS A 3 3.25 -54.48 37.27
CA LYS A 3 2.10 -53.89 36.55
C LYS A 3 2.08 -52.36 36.52
N LEU A 4 2.55 -51.67 37.56
CA LEU A 4 2.62 -50.19 37.56
C LEU A 4 3.63 -49.63 36.53
N ARG A 5 4.74 -50.33 36.28
CA ARG A 5 5.72 -49.95 35.25
C ARG A 5 5.18 -50.13 33.83
N GLN A 6 4.37 -51.16 33.59
CA GLN A 6 3.73 -51.42 32.29
C GLN A 6 2.66 -50.40 31.90
N VAL A 7 2.01 -49.73 32.87
CA VAL A 7 1.01 -48.68 32.61
C VAL A 7 1.64 -47.28 32.53
N GLY A 8 2.74 -47.02 33.25
CA GLY A 8 3.45 -45.74 33.19
C GLY A 8 4.15 -45.47 31.85
N GLN A 9 4.68 -46.52 31.21
CA GLN A 9 5.37 -46.42 29.91
C GLN A 9 4.45 -45.98 28.74
N PRO A 10 3.26 -46.56 28.52
CA PRO A 10 2.35 -46.09 27.47
C PRO A 10 1.82 -44.68 27.75
N VAL A 11 1.57 -44.32 29.02
CA VAL A 11 1.17 -42.95 29.38
C VAL A 11 2.28 -41.95 29.03
N LEU A 12 3.54 -42.25 29.36
CA LEU A 12 4.67 -41.40 29.00
C LEU A 12 4.82 -41.26 27.48
N VAL A 13 4.70 -42.35 26.72
CA VAL A 13 4.75 -42.31 25.25
C VAL A 13 3.63 -41.45 24.68
N VAL A 14 2.40 -41.59 25.18
CA VAL A 14 1.26 -40.76 24.76
C VAL A 14 1.53 -39.29 25.05
N LEU A 15 2.05 -38.95 26.24
CA LEU A 15 2.37 -37.56 26.58
C LEU A 15 3.47 -36.98 25.67
N ILE A 16 4.49 -37.77 25.33
CA ILE A 16 5.55 -37.34 24.40
C ILE A 16 4.97 -37.11 23.00
N VAL A 17 4.15 -38.03 22.48
CA VAL A 17 3.52 -37.89 21.17
C VAL A 17 2.59 -36.67 21.15
N LEU A 18 1.77 -36.48 22.17
CA LEU A 18 0.90 -35.29 22.28
C LEU A 18 1.72 -34.01 22.33
N SER A 19 2.81 -33.98 23.10
CA SER A 19 3.70 -32.80 23.17
C SER A 19 4.35 -32.51 21.82
N LEU A 20 4.79 -33.54 21.09
CA LEU A 20 5.34 -33.40 19.74
C LEU A 20 4.28 -32.90 18.75
N LEU A 21 3.05 -33.42 18.82
CA LEU A 21 1.95 -32.96 17.97
C LEU A 21 1.60 -31.50 18.24
N VAL A 22 1.58 -31.07 19.50
CA VAL A 22 1.38 -29.67 19.87
C VAL A 22 2.53 -28.80 19.37
N ALA A 23 3.77 -29.22 19.54
CA ALA A 23 4.94 -28.45 19.09
C ALA A 23 4.98 -28.31 17.56
N VAL A 24 4.73 -29.40 16.82
CA VAL A 24 4.69 -29.39 15.35
C VAL A 24 3.48 -28.60 14.85
N GLY A 25 2.30 -28.83 15.41
CA GLY A 25 1.08 -28.12 15.04
C GLY A 25 1.17 -26.62 15.34
N GLY A 26 1.70 -26.26 16.50
CA GLY A 26 1.95 -24.87 16.89
C GLY A 26 2.99 -24.20 16.01
N GLY A 27 4.10 -24.89 15.71
CA GLY A 27 5.14 -24.42 14.79
C GLY A 27 4.62 -24.22 13.37
N TRP A 28 3.84 -25.17 12.84
CA TRP A 28 3.19 -25.05 11.53
C TRP A 28 2.22 -23.88 11.46
N TRP A 29 1.35 -23.75 12.46
CA TRP A 29 0.41 -22.64 12.55
C TRP A 29 1.14 -21.28 12.60
N ALA A 30 2.10 -21.13 13.50
CA ALA A 30 2.89 -19.90 13.63
C ALA A 30 3.65 -19.58 12.32
N SER A 31 4.16 -20.59 11.62
CA SER A 31 4.84 -20.41 10.34
C SER A 31 3.89 -19.90 9.26
N ASN A 32 2.64 -20.38 9.21
CA ASN A 32 1.65 -19.87 8.26
C ASN A 32 1.19 -18.45 8.61
N VAL A 33 1.00 -18.13 9.89
CA VAL A 33 0.71 -16.75 10.31
C VAL A 33 1.80 -15.79 9.85
N LEU A 34 3.08 -16.14 10.10
CA LEU A 34 4.21 -15.34 9.63
C LEU A 34 4.25 -15.25 8.10
N ARG A 35 3.99 -16.36 7.40
CA ARG A 35 3.95 -16.35 5.94
C ARG A 35 2.88 -15.39 5.43
N ASP A 36 1.65 -15.53 5.88
CA ASP A 36 0.49 -14.86 5.31
C ASP A 36 0.43 -13.38 5.73
N GLU A 37 0.79 -13.05 6.97
CA GLU A 37 0.72 -11.67 7.44
C GLU A 37 1.99 -10.86 7.13
N LEU A 38 3.17 -11.49 7.17
CA LEU A 38 4.46 -10.79 7.06
C LEU A 38 5.15 -11.00 5.71
N LEU A 39 5.26 -12.25 5.23
CA LEU A 39 6.12 -12.56 4.07
C LEU A 39 5.42 -12.41 2.72
N VAL A 40 4.13 -12.72 2.66
CA VAL A 40 3.34 -12.58 1.43
C VAL A 40 2.83 -11.14 1.34
N PRO A 41 3.22 -10.39 0.30
CA PRO A 41 2.69 -9.07 0.08
C PRO A 41 1.20 -9.15 -0.29
N HIS A 42 0.41 -8.29 0.34
CA HIS A 42 -0.99 -8.09 0.05
C HIS A 42 -1.19 -6.60 -0.19
N ALA A 43 -2.02 -6.23 -1.17
CA ALA A 43 -2.47 -4.86 -1.30
C ALA A 43 -3.27 -4.49 -0.04
N ALA A 44 -2.98 -3.34 0.56
CA ALA A 44 -3.76 -2.86 1.69
C ALA A 44 -5.21 -2.57 1.20
N PRO A 45 -6.24 -3.08 1.89
CA PRO A 45 -7.61 -2.77 1.52
C PRO A 45 -7.85 -1.27 1.73
N VAL A 46 -8.32 -0.59 0.70
CA VAL A 46 -8.86 0.76 0.79
C VAL A 46 -10.23 0.64 1.47
N VAL A 47 -10.34 1.07 2.72
CA VAL A 47 -11.60 1.00 3.49
C VAL A 47 -12.35 2.33 3.33
N PRO A 48 -13.50 2.38 2.63
CA PRO A 48 -14.22 3.62 2.40
C PRO A 48 -14.98 4.07 3.66
N ASP A 49 -14.35 4.96 4.43
CA ASP A 49 -14.84 5.48 5.71
C ASP A 49 -15.31 6.94 5.65
N LEU A 50 -15.21 7.59 4.48
CA LEU A 50 -15.67 8.95 4.24
C LEU A 50 -16.90 8.97 3.34
N ASP A 51 -17.78 9.94 3.61
CA ASP A 51 -18.96 10.21 2.79
C ASP A 51 -18.69 11.46 1.95
N VAL A 52 -18.98 11.38 0.65
CA VAL A 52 -18.97 12.54 -0.24
C VAL A 52 -20.29 13.29 -0.06
N LEU A 53 -20.22 14.51 0.45
CA LEU A 53 -21.40 15.35 0.72
C LEU A 53 -21.77 16.21 -0.49
N ALA A 54 -20.78 16.65 -1.26
CA ALA A 54 -20.97 17.41 -2.50
C ALA A 54 -19.71 17.36 -3.37
N VAL A 55 -19.89 17.45 -4.69
CA VAL A 55 -18.81 17.54 -5.68
C VAL A 55 -19.17 18.63 -6.68
N GLY A 56 -18.19 19.45 -7.07
CA GLY A 56 -18.37 20.42 -8.15
C GLY A 56 -17.30 21.48 -8.18
N SER A 57 -17.12 22.10 -9.35
CA SER A 57 -16.16 23.20 -9.56
C SER A 57 -14.73 22.88 -9.13
N GLY A 58 -14.28 21.64 -9.35
CA GLY A 58 -12.94 21.19 -8.94
C GLY A 58 -12.78 21.07 -7.41
N ARG A 59 -13.88 20.80 -6.70
CA ARG A 59 -13.92 20.67 -5.25
C ARG A 59 -14.77 19.49 -4.82
N VAL A 60 -14.45 18.97 -3.64
CA VAL A 60 -15.22 17.94 -2.95
C VAL A 60 -15.45 18.35 -1.51
N VAL A 61 -16.64 18.09 -1.01
CA VAL A 61 -17.00 18.22 0.41
C VAL A 61 -17.12 16.81 0.97
N LEU A 62 -16.34 16.51 1.99
CA LEU A 62 -16.28 15.22 2.65
C LEU A 62 -16.83 15.33 4.08
N SER A 63 -17.31 14.22 4.63
CA SER A 63 -17.55 14.12 6.08
C SER A 63 -16.25 14.38 6.85
N ARG A 64 -16.36 15.05 8.00
CA ARG A 64 -15.19 15.40 8.81
C ARG A 64 -14.68 14.23 9.63
N THR A 65 -13.40 13.95 9.45
CA THR A 65 -12.55 13.04 10.23
C THR A 65 -11.14 13.65 10.36
N ASP A 66 -10.36 13.15 11.32
CA ASP A 66 -8.94 13.53 11.48
C ASP A 66 -8.15 13.42 10.16
N LEU A 67 -8.44 12.38 9.36
CA LEU A 67 -7.77 12.16 8.08
C LEU A 67 -8.22 13.17 7.02
N SER A 68 -9.53 13.45 6.92
CA SER A 68 -10.09 14.44 5.99
C SER A 68 -9.58 15.86 6.22
N GLU A 69 -9.21 16.20 7.46
CA GLU A 69 -8.61 17.48 7.85
C GLU A 69 -7.10 17.53 7.62
N THR A 70 -6.45 16.38 7.43
CA THR A 70 -5.00 16.32 7.32
C THR A 70 -4.53 17.04 6.05
N GLU A 71 -3.70 18.06 6.23
CA GLU A 71 -3.13 18.84 5.13
C GLU A 71 -2.29 17.98 4.18
N GLY A 72 -2.11 18.49 2.96
CA GLY A 72 -1.29 17.85 1.93
C GLY A 72 -2.09 17.23 0.79
N ILE A 73 -1.39 16.45 -0.03
CA ILE A 73 -1.93 15.82 -1.23
C ILE A 73 -2.23 14.36 -0.92
N TRP A 74 -3.47 13.96 -1.14
CA TRP A 74 -3.99 12.62 -0.88
C TRP A 74 -4.76 12.13 -2.10
N GLY A 75 -4.81 10.82 -2.27
CA GLY A 75 -5.71 10.19 -3.21
C GLY A 75 -7.11 10.16 -2.61
N LEU A 76 -8.12 10.17 -3.46
CA LEU A 76 -9.50 9.90 -3.10
C LEU A 76 -9.95 8.71 -3.93
N ALA A 77 -10.33 7.62 -3.28
CA ALA A 77 -10.61 6.36 -3.95
C ALA A 77 -11.99 5.85 -3.59
N SER A 78 -12.72 5.39 -4.60
CA SER A 78 -13.93 4.60 -4.50
C SER A 78 -13.77 3.31 -5.33
N PRO A 79 -14.73 2.35 -5.25
CA PRO A 79 -14.71 1.19 -6.13
C PRO A 79 -14.78 1.52 -7.64
N THR A 80 -15.21 2.73 -8.01
CA THR A 80 -15.48 3.12 -9.41
C THR A 80 -14.80 4.41 -9.83
N ALA A 81 -14.08 5.09 -8.94
CA ALA A 81 -13.44 6.37 -9.23
C ALA A 81 -12.14 6.56 -8.43
N TYR A 82 -11.22 7.30 -9.03
CA TYR A 82 -9.97 7.73 -8.41
C TYR A 82 -9.69 9.20 -8.74
N GLY A 83 -9.32 9.94 -7.72
CA GLY A 83 -8.94 11.33 -7.81
C GLY A 83 -7.86 11.68 -6.80
N GLN A 84 -7.49 12.95 -6.77
CA GLN A 84 -6.57 13.53 -5.81
C GLN A 84 -7.23 14.73 -5.15
N VAL A 85 -7.17 14.76 -3.82
CA VAL A 85 -7.53 15.91 -3.02
C VAL A 85 -6.27 16.60 -2.52
N SER A 86 -6.26 17.92 -2.54
CA SER A 86 -5.10 18.72 -2.11
C SER A 86 -5.49 19.70 -1.02
N THR A 87 -5.39 21.01 -1.29
CA THR A 87 -5.63 22.09 -0.33
C THR A 87 -6.96 21.92 0.40
N VAL A 88 -6.92 22.04 1.74
CA VAL A 88 -8.12 22.20 2.56
C VAL A 88 -8.65 23.63 2.39
N ALA A 89 -9.81 23.76 1.76
CA ALA A 89 -10.41 25.05 1.47
C ALA A 89 -11.21 25.59 2.66
N SER A 90 -11.91 24.71 3.38
CA SER A 90 -12.66 25.07 4.59
C SER A 90 -12.90 23.83 5.48
N VAL A 91 -13.04 24.06 6.78
CA VAL A 91 -13.40 23.06 7.78
C VAL A 91 -14.53 23.63 8.63
N THR A 92 -15.60 22.86 8.84
CA THR A 92 -16.67 23.17 9.81
C THR A 92 -16.82 22.03 10.80
N ASP A 93 -17.86 22.03 11.63
CA ASP A 93 -18.04 21.01 12.66
C ASP A 93 -18.21 19.59 12.09
N ASP A 94 -18.76 19.45 10.89
CA ASP A 94 -19.20 18.18 10.31
C ASP A 94 -18.62 17.86 8.92
N ARG A 95 -17.95 18.81 8.27
CA ARG A 95 -17.44 18.64 6.91
C ARG A 95 -16.09 19.30 6.65
N VAL A 96 -15.39 18.78 5.66
CA VAL A 96 -14.16 19.36 5.11
C VAL A 96 -14.32 19.55 3.62
N GLU A 97 -14.01 20.75 3.12
CA GLU A 97 -13.98 21.04 1.70
C GLU A 97 -12.54 21.04 1.20
N ARG A 98 -12.27 20.32 0.10
CA ARG A 98 -10.94 20.22 -0.51
C ARG A 98 -11.00 20.47 -2.00
N ILE A 99 -9.88 20.92 -2.56
CA ILE A 99 -9.67 20.95 -4.01
C ILE A 99 -9.57 19.51 -4.51
N LEU A 100 -10.32 19.18 -5.56
CA LEU A 100 -10.40 17.86 -6.18
C LEU A 100 -9.89 17.92 -7.64
N ARG A 101 -9.05 16.94 -8.00
CA ARG A 101 -8.69 16.61 -9.37
C ARG A 101 -9.09 15.15 -9.63
N GLU A 102 -9.93 14.92 -10.63
CA GLU A 102 -10.38 13.58 -11.01
C GLU A 102 -9.45 12.98 -12.07
N PHE A 103 -9.24 11.66 -12.02
CA PHE A 103 -8.39 10.93 -12.97
C PHE A 103 -9.15 9.82 -13.68
N ASP A 104 -9.88 9.01 -12.92
CA ASP A 104 -10.70 7.92 -13.43
C ASP A 104 -12.05 7.90 -12.74
N GLY A 105 -13.11 7.60 -13.49
CA GLY A 105 -14.49 7.71 -13.01
C GLY A 105 -14.90 9.12 -12.60
N GLU A 106 -16.02 9.21 -11.90
CA GLU A 106 -16.59 10.45 -11.37
C GLU A 106 -17.02 10.23 -9.91
N PHE A 107 -16.88 11.26 -9.08
CA PHE A 107 -17.44 11.25 -7.72
C PHE A 107 -18.80 11.93 -7.69
N VAL A 108 -19.75 11.33 -6.98
CA VAL A 108 -21.08 11.90 -6.74
C VAL A 108 -21.40 12.01 -5.26
N ALA A 109 -22.28 12.94 -4.92
CA ALA A 109 -22.77 13.06 -3.55
C ALA A 109 -23.47 11.75 -3.11
N GLY A 110 -23.13 11.27 -1.92
CA GLY A 110 -23.54 9.99 -1.37
C GLY A 110 -22.51 8.86 -1.55
N ASP A 111 -21.45 9.08 -2.33
CA ASP A 111 -20.40 8.09 -2.49
C ASP A 111 -19.65 7.82 -1.19
N ARG A 112 -19.22 6.58 -1.04
CA ARG A 112 -18.31 6.13 0.00
C ARG A 112 -16.90 6.07 -0.56
N VAL A 113 -16.02 6.87 0.01
CA VAL A 113 -14.64 7.03 -0.45
C VAL A 113 -13.67 6.81 0.70
N ALA A 114 -12.41 6.56 0.35
CA ALA A 114 -11.31 6.58 1.31
C ALA A 114 -10.24 7.57 0.85
N MET A 115 -9.52 8.12 1.82
CA MET A 115 -8.27 8.81 1.53
C MET A 115 -7.14 7.81 1.31
N ASP A 116 -6.44 7.96 0.20
CA ASP A 116 -5.39 7.07 -0.23
C ASP A 116 -4.00 7.75 -0.13
N ALA A 117 -3.06 7.07 0.52
CA ALA A 117 -1.71 7.58 0.73
C ALA A 117 -0.83 7.55 -0.53
N TYR A 118 -1.18 6.82 -1.61
CA TYR A 118 -0.41 6.87 -2.86
C TYR A 118 -0.50 8.24 -3.53
N ALA A 119 -1.67 8.88 -3.45
CA ALA A 119 -1.97 10.23 -3.91
C ALA A 119 -1.85 10.53 -5.40
N PHE A 120 -1.01 9.81 -6.14
CA PHE A 120 -0.78 9.98 -7.56
C PHE A 120 -1.24 8.74 -8.33
N ALA A 121 -2.05 8.98 -9.36
CA ALA A 121 -2.54 7.94 -10.26
C ALA A 121 -1.47 7.56 -11.30
N GLY A 122 -1.61 6.36 -11.85
CA GLY A 122 -0.87 5.93 -13.03
C GLY A 122 0.64 5.87 -12.86
N ASP A 123 1.33 6.40 -13.87
CA ASP A 123 2.77 6.31 -14.07
C ASP A 123 3.46 7.70 -14.00
N PRO A 124 4.79 7.80 -14.15
CA PRO A 124 5.50 9.09 -14.12
C PRO A 124 4.98 10.13 -15.13
N LEU A 125 4.52 9.68 -16.30
CA LEU A 125 4.00 10.55 -17.34
C LEU A 125 2.62 11.08 -16.96
N GLU A 126 1.72 10.22 -16.51
CA GLU A 126 0.37 10.62 -16.09
C GLU A 126 0.40 11.51 -14.85
N ALA A 127 1.19 11.15 -13.84
CA ALA A 127 1.24 11.86 -12.58
C ALA A 127 1.89 13.25 -12.71
N HIS A 128 2.99 13.34 -13.47
CA HIS A 128 3.88 14.52 -13.46
C HIS A 128 4.32 15.00 -14.85
N GLY A 129 3.83 14.41 -15.94
CA GLY A 129 4.32 14.72 -17.29
C GLY A 129 5.77 14.29 -17.53
N VAL A 130 6.27 13.35 -16.72
CA VAL A 130 7.67 12.93 -16.75
C VAL A 130 7.83 11.74 -17.68
N ALA A 131 8.59 11.92 -18.76
CA ALA A 131 8.98 10.82 -19.64
C ALA A 131 9.81 9.78 -18.86
N PHE A 132 9.49 8.51 -19.10
CA PHE A 132 10.11 7.35 -18.49
C PHE A 132 10.12 6.17 -19.48
N GLU A 133 10.91 5.16 -19.17
CA GLU A 133 10.95 3.87 -19.86
C GLU A 133 10.46 2.79 -18.90
N ASP A 134 9.54 1.94 -19.34
CA ASP A 134 9.19 0.71 -18.62
C ASP A 134 10.22 -0.36 -18.97
N VAL A 135 10.99 -0.78 -17.97
CA VAL A 135 12.13 -1.68 -18.13
C VAL A 135 12.02 -2.87 -17.18
N VAL A 136 12.72 -3.94 -17.51
CA VAL A 136 12.82 -5.11 -16.64
C VAL A 136 14.28 -5.32 -16.26
N VAL A 137 14.55 -5.35 -14.96
CA VAL A 137 15.87 -5.67 -14.42
C VAL A 137 15.89 -7.15 -14.05
N SER A 138 16.84 -7.89 -14.61
CA SER A 138 17.04 -9.31 -14.26
C SER A 138 17.93 -9.44 -13.03
N GLY A 139 17.60 -10.37 -12.13
CA GLY A 139 18.46 -10.78 -11.03
C GLY A 139 18.30 -12.26 -10.68
N ASP A 140 19.10 -12.73 -9.73
CA ASP A 140 19.21 -14.15 -9.39
C ASP A 140 17.89 -14.77 -8.89
N VAL A 141 17.00 -13.94 -8.35
CA VAL A 141 15.71 -14.36 -7.78
C VAL A 141 14.52 -14.05 -8.68
N GLY A 142 14.75 -13.52 -9.89
CA GLY A 142 13.70 -13.24 -10.87
C GLY A 142 13.85 -11.91 -11.61
N PHE A 143 12.74 -11.46 -12.18
CA PHE A 143 12.64 -10.21 -12.92
C PHE A 143 11.99 -9.14 -12.04
N PHE A 144 12.54 -7.92 -12.11
CA PHE A 144 12.08 -6.75 -11.37
C PHE A 144 11.61 -5.70 -12.38
N PRO A 145 10.30 -5.61 -12.65
CA PRO A 145 9.74 -4.51 -13.42
C PRO A 145 10.10 -3.18 -12.77
N ALA A 146 10.46 -2.20 -13.58
CA ALA A 146 10.90 -0.90 -13.09
C ALA A 146 10.54 0.23 -14.05
N TRP A 147 10.46 1.43 -13.50
CA TRP A 147 10.48 2.66 -14.30
C TRP A 147 11.89 3.23 -14.29
N LEU A 148 12.46 3.43 -15.47
CA LEU A 148 13.68 4.20 -15.67
C LEU A 148 13.31 5.61 -16.10
N VAL A 149 13.74 6.58 -15.31
CA VAL A 149 13.60 7.99 -15.61
C VAL A 149 14.99 8.54 -15.95
N PRO A 150 15.26 8.91 -17.22
CA PRO A 150 16.60 9.31 -17.64
C PRO A 150 17.11 10.57 -16.92
N GLY A 151 18.42 10.57 -16.64
CA GLY A 151 19.15 11.71 -16.09
C GLY A 151 20.51 11.88 -16.77
N ARG A 152 21.19 13.00 -16.49
CA ARG A 152 22.49 13.33 -17.10
C ARG A 152 23.68 13.03 -16.17
N SER A 153 23.42 12.77 -14.89
CA SER A 153 24.45 12.41 -13.92
C SER A 153 24.96 10.99 -14.13
N THR A 154 26.18 10.73 -13.65
CA THR A 154 26.74 9.37 -13.51
C THR A 154 26.33 8.71 -12.19
N THR A 155 25.79 9.48 -11.24
CA THR A 155 25.21 8.98 -9.99
C THR A 155 23.73 8.71 -10.17
N TRP A 156 23.27 7.55 -9.67
CA TRP A 156 21.90 7.05 -9.81
C TRP A 156 21.15 7.13 -8.50
N VAL A 157 19.83 7.29 -8.60
CA VAL A 157 18.89 7.02 -7.52
C VAL A 157 18.19 5.70 -7.81
N ILE A 158 18.30 4.75 -6.89
CA ILE A 158 17.56 3.49 -6.96
C ILE A 158 16.48 3.56 -5.90
N PHE A 159 15.22 3.64 -6.33
CA PHE A 159 14.07 3.64 -5.44
C PHE A 159 13.59 2.21 -5.25
N VAL A 160 13.56 1.78 -3.98
CA VAL A 160 13.07 0.47 -3.55
C VAL A 160 11.85 0.72 -2.69
N HIS A 161 10.72 0.12 -3.06
CA HIS A 161 9.46 0.31 -2.34
C HIS A 161 9.39 -0.50 -1.04
N GLY A 162 8.39 -0.19 -0.20
CA GLY A 162 8.06 -0.98 0.99
C GLY A 162 7.31 -2.28 0.69
N LYS A 163 6.92 -3.05 1.70
CA LYS A 163 6.13 -4.28 1.49
C LYS A 163 4.79 -3.96 0.80
N GLY A 164 4.46 -4.69 -0.26
CA GLY A 164 3.18 -4.58 -0.95
C GLY A 164 3.22 -5.17 -2.37
N VAL A 165 2.18 -4.94 -3.16
CA VAL A 165 2.05 -5.48 -4.53
C VAL A 165 2.08 -4.33 -5.52
N ASP A 166 3.05 -4.35 -6.44
CA ASP A 166 3.27 -3.30 -7.47
C ASP A 166 3.27 -1.88 -6.89
N GLU A 167 4.27 -1.63 -6.03
CA GLU A 167 4.41 -0.42 -5.24
C GLU A 167 5.23 0.69 -5.94
N ARG A 168 5.41 0.60 -7.26
CA ARG A 168 6.14 1.59 -8.08
C ARG A 168 5.60 3.01 -7.88
N ARG A 169 4.28 3.15 -7.68
CA ARG A 169 3.63 4.46 -7.45
C ARG A 169 4.14 5.19 -6.20
N GLN A 170 4.75 4.49 -5.24
CA GLN A 170 5.33 5.15 -4.06
C GLN A 170 6.43 6.16 -4.42
N VAL A 171 7.14 5.98 -5.54
CA VAL A 171 8.16 6.94 -5.98
C VAL A 171 7.57 8.28 -6.42
N LEU A 172 6.30 8.30 -6.87
CA LEU A 172 5.72 9.45 -7.57
C LEU A 172 5.65 10.70 -6.69
N ARG A 173 5.50 10.56 -5.37
CA ARG A 173 5.52 11.72 -4.44
C ARG A 173 6.90 12.40 -4.39
N SER A 174 7.96 11.62 -4.50
CA SER A 174 9.33 12.10 -4.42
C SER A 174 9.92 12.43 -5.80
N LEU A 175 9.30 11.92 -6.87
CA LEU A 175 9.82 12.01 -8.23
C LEU A 175 10.14 13.45 -8.67
N PRO A 176 9.28 14.47 -8.45
CA PRO A 176 9.61 15.85 -8.83
C PRO A 176 10.90 16.36 -8.19
N ALA A 177 11.07 16.14 -6.88
CA ALA A 177 12.28 16.57 -6.17
C ALA A 177 13.52 15.79 -6.63
N LEU A 178 13.39 14.48 -6.89
CA LEU A 178 14.50 13.67 -7.38
C LEU A 178 14.93 14.10 -8.78
N ARG A 179 14.00 14.51 -9.65
CA ARG A 179 14.29 14.99 -11.01
C ARG A 179 15.16 16.23 -11.03
N GLU A 180 15.01 17.13 -10.06
CA GLU A 180 15.79 18.37 -9.96
C GLU A 180 17.29 18.09 -9.76
N THR A 181 17.66 16.91 -9.25
CA THR A 181 19.06 16.51 -9.08
C THR A 181 19.76 16.17 -10.40
N GLY A 182 19.02 15.94 -11.48
CA GLY A 182 19.55 15.48 -12.76
C GLY A 182 20.09 14.04 -12.74
N MET A 183 19.92 13.29 -11.65
CA MET A 183 20.29 11.89 -11.53
C MET A 183 19.29 11.00 -12.29
N PRO A 184 19.75 9.95 -12.99
CA PRO A 184 18.86 8.89 -13.45
C PRO A 184 18.18 8.22 -12.25
N ILE A 185 16.89 7.92 -12.39
CA ILE A 185 16.09 7.29 -11.32
C ILE A 185 15.59 5.95 -11.84
N LEU A 186 15.83 4.88 -11.09
CA LEU A 186 15.28 3.57 -11.34
C LEU A 186 14.36 3.20 -10.16
N ALA A 187 13.06 3.10 -10.42
CA ALA A 187 12.06 2.70 -9.42
C ALA A 187 11.62 1.26 -9.69
N ALA A 188 12.15 0.32 -8.90
CA ALA A 188 11.94 -1.11 -9.09
C ALA A 188 10.87 -1.67 -8.15
N THR A 189 10.14 -2.67 -8.65
CA THR A 189 9.26 -3.57 -7.86
C THR A 189 9.72 -5.01 -7.86
#